data_AF-A0AAW8NJW6-F1
#
_entry.id   AF-A0AAW8NJW6-F1
#
_cell.length_a   1.000
_cell.length_b   1.000
_cell.length_c   1.000
_cell.angle_alpha   90.00
_cell.angle_beta   90.00
_cell.angle_gamma   90.00
#
_symmetry.space_group_name_H-M   'P 1'
#
loop_
_entity.id
_entity.type
_entity.pdbx_description
1 polymer ?
#
loop_
_entity_poly.entity_id
_entity_poly.type
_entity_poly.pdbx_seq_one_letter_code
_entity_poly.pdbx_strand_id
1 'polypeptide(L)'
;MNGVTTSAGLNVTALLAAIKEASFIVLHAAIYSNFANSEVGETIRQQLINGRLQQLDIIELKPHPAWQQEFAAILRPQMPTDSVEQLFVESSIWGAQLQAEFALQVNRSTTQALPLQPILLVGDSVFVGQYAHSTLTSAAGLWLQLHSPSLGLKPHMLQHWYRNGSPTELSGNYALAISRYVEECRQAAAFYAHSQDSVTRQLEEGNK
;
A
#
# COMPACT_ATOMS: atom_id res chain seq x y z
N MET A 1 -5.47 -27.02 -0.41
CA MET A 1 -5.36 -25.67 -1.01
C MET A 1 -4.40 -24.87 -0.14
N ASN A 2 -3.15 -24.69 -0.58
CA ASN A 2 -2.09 -24.04 0.19
C ASN A 2 -1.82 -22.62 -0.37
N GLY A 3 -2.86 -21.78 -0.44
CA GLY A 3 -2.75 -20.41 -0.96
C GLY A 3 -2.91 -19.31 0.09
N VAL A 4 -3.15 -19.68 1.35
CA VAL A 4 -3.27 -18.76 2.48
C VAL A 4 -2.24 -19.15 3.53
N THR A 5 -1.42 -18.19 3.93
CA THR A 5 -0.48 -18.33 5.04
C THR A 5 -0.77 -17.25 6.07
N THR A 6 -0.68 -17.59 7.35
CA THR A 6 -0.82 -16.64 8.45
C THR A 6 0.51 -16.46 9.18
N SER A 7 0.77 -15.27 9.71
CA SER A 7 1.94 -15.01 10.54
C SER A 7 1.65 -14.01 11.65
N ALA A 8 2.29 -14.19 12.80
CA ALA A 8 2.38 -13.16 13.83
C ALA A 8 3.41 -12.13 13.37
N GLY A 9 2.94 -10.93 13.05
CA GLY A 9 3.70 -9.92 12.34
C GLY A 9 3.83 -10.19 10.84
N LEU A 10 4.29 -9.17 10.12
CA LEU A 10 4.56 -9.26 8.69
C LEU A 10 5.70 -10.26 8.43
N ASN A 11 5.44 -11.30 7.64
CA ASN A 11 6.47 -12.26 7.23
C ASN A 11 7.44 -11.62 6.23
N VAL A 12 8.50 -10.98 6.74
CA VAL A 12 9.49 -10.24 5.95
C VAL A 12 10.21 -11.16 4.95
N THR A 13 10.53 -12.40 5.33
CA THR A 13 11.17 -13.36 4.42
C THR A 13 10.29 -13.68 3.21
N ALA A 14 9.00 -13.93 3.43
CA ALA A 14 8.06 -14.18 2.35
C ALA A 14 7.82 -12.94 1.49
N LEU A 15 7.76 -11.75 2.11
CA LEU A 15 7.66 -10.48 1.40
C LEU A 15 8.87 -10.24 0.48
N LEU A 16 10.09 -10.42 0.99
CA LEU A 16 11.32 -10.28 0.21
C LEU A 16 11.37 -11.26 -0.97
N ALA A 17 10.94 -12.51 -0.77
CA ALA A 17 10.85 -13.48 -1.84
C ALA A 17 9.84 -13.04 -2.92
N ALA A 18 8.67 -12.54 -2.51
CA ALA A 18 7.67 -12.03 -3.45
C ALA A 18 8.17 -10.80 -4.23
N ILE A 19 8.88 -9.87 -3.57
CA ILE A 19 9.42 -8.66 -4.22
C ILE A 19 10.44 -9.04 -5.30
N LYS A 20 11.31 -10.02 -5.06
CA LYS A 20 12.36 -10.44 -6.01
C LYS A 20 11.82 -10.97 -7.35
N GLU A 21 10.59 -11.45 -7.36
CA GLU A 21 9.90 -12.00 -8.54
C GLU A 21 8.81 -11.06 -9.10
N ALA A 22 8.51 -9.95 -8.42
CA ALA A 22 7.41 -9.06 -8.78
C ALA A 22 7.82 -8.06 -9.87
N SER A 23 6.98 -7.95 -10.91
CA SER A 23 7.03 -6.84 -11.87
C SER A 23 6.12 -5.66 -11.49
N PHE A 24 5.30 -5.83 -10.45
CA PHE A 24 4.30 -4.88 -10.00
C PHE A 24 4.18 -4.91 -8.48
N ILE A 25 4.21 -3.73 -7.86
CA ILE A 25 4.00 -3.55 -6.43
C ILE A 25 3.05 -2.38 -6.19
N VAL A 26 2.11 -2.55 -5.26
CA VAL A 26 1.36 -1.46 -4.63
C VAL A 26 1.57 -1.52 -3.13
N LEU A 27 2.06 -0.42 -2.58
CA LEU A 27 2.19 -0.23 -1.14
C LEU A 27 1.03 0.65 -0.69
N HIS A 28 0.14 0.11 0.14
CA HIS A 28 -0.96 0.82 0.77
C HIS A 28 -0.95 0.58 2.28
N ALA A 29 -0.04 1.26 2.98
CA ALA A 29 0.06 1.27 4.42
C ALA A 29 0.20 2.72 4.93
N ALA A 30 -0.02 2.91 6.23
CA ALA A 30 0.05 4.24 6.82
C ALA A 30 1.46 4.86 6.80
N ILE A 31 2.49 4.04 7.09
CA ILE A 31 3.86 4.51 7.31
C ILE A 31 4.82 3.51 6.64
N TYR A 32 5.81 4.04 5.92
CA TYR A 32 6.88 3.32 5.23
C TYR A 32 8.29 3.63 5.77
N SER A 33 8.41 4.40 6.86
CA SER A 33 9.73 4.71 7.45
C SER A 33 10.52 3.45 7.82
N ASN A 34 9.82 2.39 8.21
CA ASN A 34 10.42 1.06 8.43
C ASN A 34 11.03 0.44 7.16
N PHE A 35 10.58 0.86 5.96
CA PHE A 35 11.13 0.37 4.69
C PHE A 35 12.33 1.18 4.23
N ALA A 36 12.33 2.49 4.47
CA ALA A 36 13.35 3.42 4.01
C ALA A 36 14.79 2.98 4.33
N ASN A 37 14.99 2.36 5.51
CA ASN A 37 16.29 1.88 5.99
C ASN A 37 16.28 0.37 6.28
N SER A 38 15.66 -0.43 5.42
CA SER A 38 15.57 -1.89 5.60
C SER A 38 15.91 -2.67 4.34
N GLU A 39 16.10 -3.99 4.51
CA GLU A 39 16.26 -4.93 3.41
C GLU A 39 15.07 -4.90 2.42
N VAL A 40 13.85 -4.58 2.89
CA VAL A 40 12.68 -4.44 2.01
C VAL A 40 12.85 -3.25 1.07
N GLY A 41 13.22 -2.09 1.59
CA GLY A 41 13.44 -0.88 0.79
C GLY A 41 14.61 -1.05 -0.18
N GLU A 42 15.71 -1.65 0.27
CA GLU A 42 16.86 -1.95 -0.59
C GLU A 42 16.49 -2.95 -1.70
N THR A 43 15.75 -4.01 -1.38
CA THR A 43 15.33 -5.00 -2.38
C THR A 43 14.42 -4.36 -3.43
N ILE A 44 13.47 -3.50 -3.03
CA ILE A 44 12.64 -2.74 -3.97
C ILE A 44 13.51 -1.89 -4.88
N ARG A 45 14.46 -1.12 -4.33
CA ARG A 45 15.37 -0.29 -5.12
C ARG A 45 16.18 -1.11 -6.12
N GLN A 46 16.72 -2.25 -5.70
CA GLN A 46 17.46 -3.16 -6.57
C GLN A 46 16.59 -3.70 -7.71
N GLN A 47 15.32 -4.04 -7.46
CA GLN A 47 14.40 -4.47 -8.52
C GLN A 47 14.01 -3.32 -9.48
N LEU A 48 14.01 -2.07 -9.02
CA LEU A 48 13.83 -0.91 -9.88
C LEU A 48 15.06 -0.71 -10.77
N ILE A 49 16.26 -0.74 -10.18
CA ILE A 49 17.56 -0.57 -10.88
C ILE A 49 17.75 -1.64 -11.97
N ASN A 50 17.43 -2.90 -11.67
CA ASN A 50 17.60 -4.00 -12.63
C ASN A 50 16.46 -4.10 -13.67
N GLY A 51 15.44 -3.25 -13.58
CA GLY A 51 14.31 -3.20 -14.51
C GLY A 51 13.28 -4.33 -14.36
N ARG A 52 13.40 -5.20 -13.35
CA ARG A 52 12.40 -6.25 -13.09
C ARG A 52 11.10 -5.66 -12.55
N LEU A 53 11.20 -4.73 -11.59
CA LEU A 53 10.03 -4.03 -11.06
C LEU A 53 9.65 -2.90 -12.02
N GLN A 54 8.61 -3.14 -12.81
CA GLN A 54 8.16 -2.21 -13.86
C GLN A 54 7.19 -1.15 -13.34
N GLN A 55 6.49 -1.44 -12.23
CA GLN A 55 5.57 -0.52 -11.59
C GLN A 55 5.63 -0.65 -10.08
N LEU A 56 5.83 0.46 -9.39
CA LEU A 56 5.69 0.63 -7.96
C LEU A 56 4.73 1.80 -7.69
N ASP A 57 3.59 1.52 -7.08
CA ASP A 57 2.71 2.57 -6.60
C ASP A 57 2.79 2.67 -5.08
N ILE A 58 3.05 3.88 -4.59
CA ILE A 58 3.09 4.19 -3.16
C ILE A 58 1.88 5.06 -2.86
N ILE A 59 0.99 4.53 -2.02
CA ILE A 59 -0.21 5.21 -1.57
C ILE A 59 0.04 5.70 -0.14
N GLU A 60 0.20 7.00 0.01
CA GLU A 60 0.49 7.65 1.29
C GLU A 60 -0.80 8.09 1.97
N LEU A 61 -0.94 7.76 3.25
CA LEU A 61 -2.05 8.29 4.04
C LEU A 61 -1.72 9.71 4.53
N LYS A 62 -2.64 10.63 4.27
CA LYS A 62 -2.72 11.95 4.91
C LYS A 62 -4.08 12.03 5.62
N PRO A 63 -4.18 11.55 6.86
CA PRO A 63 -5.48 11.46 7.52
C PRO A 63 -6.07 12.87 7.69
N HIS A 64 -7.39 12.98 7.57
CA HIS A 64 -8.08 14.22 7.87
C HIS A 64 -7.76 14.65 9.32
N PRO A 65 -7.61 15.96 9.64
CA PRO A 65 -7.21 16.42 10.97
C PRO A 65 -8.06 15.85 12.12
N ALA A 66 -9.36 15.67 11.88
CA ALA A 66 -10.30 15.08 12.84
C ALA A 66 -9.95 13.63 13.26
N TRP A 67 -9.22 12.88 12.44
CA TRP A 67 -8.86 11.49 12.68
C TRP A 67 -7.36 11.28 12.93
N GLN A 68 -6.54 12.31 12.75
CA GLN A 68 -5.08 12.21 12.82
C GLN A 68 -4.60 11.70 14.19
N GLN A 69 -5.16 12.24 15.28
CA GLN A 69 -4.79 11.83 16.63
C GLN A 69 -5.21 10.39 16.94
N GLU A 70 -6.45 10.03 16.62
CA GLU A 70 -6.96 8.67 16.86
C GLU A 70 -6.18 7.64 16.06
N PHE A 71 -5.92 7.92 14.79
CA PHE A 71 -5.17 7.01 13.94
C PHE A 71 -3.70 6.89 14.36
N ALA A 72 -3.07 7.98 14.83
CA ALA A 72 -1.73 7.92 15.42
C ALA A 72 -1.68 6.98 16.63
N ALA A 73 -2.70 7.05 17.52
CA ALA A 73 -2.81 6.16 18.68
C ALA A 73 -3.00 4.69 18.28
N ILE A 74 -3.71 4.40 17.18
CA ILE A 74 -3.84 3.05 16.64
C ILE A 74 -2.51 2.52 16.07
N LEU A 75 -1.74 3.37 15.39
CA LEU A 75 -0.49 2.97 14.75
C LEU A 75 0.65 2.76 15.75
N ARG A 76 0.77 3.67 16.72
CA ARG A 76 1.89 3.75 17.67
C ARG A 76 1.35 4.22 19.04
N PRO A 77 0.65 3.34 19.78
CA PRO A 77 -0.05 3.69 21.02
C PRO A 77 0.85 4.25 22.13
N GLN A 78 2.16 3.94 22.08
CA GLN A 78 3.15 4.37 23.07
C GLN A 78 4.01 5.57 22.60
N MET A 79 3.69 6.15 21.44
CA MET A 79 4.47 7.22 20.83
C MET A 79 3.68 8.53 20.87
N PRO A 80 4.32 9.68 21.18
CA PRO A 80 3.68 10.98 21.07
C PRO A 80 3.22 11.27 19.62
N THR A 81 2.09 11.96 19.46
CA THR A 81 1.50 12.28 18.13
C THR A 81 2.52 12.92 17.19
N ASP A 82 3.25 13.95 17.64
CA ASP A 82 4.27 14.65 16.84
C ASP A 82 5.38 13.70 16.33
N SER A 83 5.72 12.68 17.13
CA SER A 83 6.69 11.66 16.71
C SER A 83 6.09 10.72 15.66
N VAL A 84 4.79 10.44 15.70
CA VAL A 84 4.11 9.67 14.65
C VAL A 84 4.00 10.51 13.36
N GLU A 85 3.74 11.81 13.47
CA GLU A 85 3.77 12.74 12.34
C GLU A 85 5.13 12.75 11.64
N GLN A 86 6.22 12.72 12.42
CA GLN A 86 7.56 12.60 11.86
C GLN A 86 7.74 11.31 11.04
N LEU A 87 7.14 10.18 11.46
CA LEU A 87 7.18 8.94 10.67
C LEU A 87 6.43 9.08 9.34
N PHE A 88 5.33 9.85 9.28
CA PHE A 88 4.65 10.16 8.02
C PHE A 88 5.54 11.02 7.10
N VAL A 89 6.24 12.02 7.67
CA VAL A 89 7.18 12.85 6.92
C VAL A 89 8.32 12.01 6.34
N GLU A 90 8.96 11.16 7.15
CA GLU A 90 10.01 10.25 6.69
C GLU A 90 9.54 9.31 5.57
N SER A 91 8.32 8.77 5.71
CA SER A 91 7.70 7.92 4.70
C SER A 91 7.50 8.65 3.37
N SER A 92 7.02 9.90 3.44
CA SER A 92 6.82 10.75 2.27
C SER A 92 8.15 11.14 1.60
N ILE A 93 9.19 11.43 2.38
CA ILE A 93 10.53 11.70 1.86
C ILE A 93 11.08 10.49 1.10
N TRP A 94 10.98 9.30 1.70
CA TRP A 94 11.44 8.06 1.04
C TRP A 94 10.70 7.80 -0.27
N GLY A 95 9.37 7.95 -0.27
CA GLY A 95 8.58 7.85 -1.50
C GLY A 95 9.04 8.86 -2.54
N ALA A 96 9.18 10.14 -2.15
CA ALA A 96 9.60 11.22 -3.05
C ALA A 96 10.96 10.95 -3.68
N GLN A 97 11.91 10.42 -2.91
CA GLN A 97 13.23 10.03 -3.40
C GLN A 97 13.15 8.91 -4.44
N LEU A 98 12.36 7.86 -4.19
CA LEU A 98 12.15 6.78 -5.16
C LEU A 98 11.48 7.29 -6.44
N GLN A 99 10.47 8.16 -6.33
CA GLN A 99 9.83 8.74 -7.50
C GLN A 99 10.77 9.62 -8.32
N ALA A 100 11.62 10.41 -7.65
CA ALA A 100 12.60 11.25 -8.34
C ALA A 100 13.64 10.43 -9.10
N GLU A 101 14.09 9.30 -8.53
CA GLU A 101 15.10 8.44 -9.15
C GLU A 101 14.52 7.54 -10.27
N PHE A 102 13.27 7.07 -10.11
CA PHE A 102 12.65 6.10 -11.01
C PHE A 102 11.29 6.60 -11.54
N ALA A 103 11.25 7.82 -12.08
CA ALA A 103 10.02 8.55 -12.42
C ALA A 103 9.06 7.82 -13.38
N LEU A 104 9.55 6.89 -14.21
CA LEU A 104 8.71 6.10 -15.12
C LEU A 104 8.10 4.85 -14.48
N GLN A 105 8.69 4.37 -13.38
CA GLN A 105 8.30 3.13 -12.71
C GLN A 105 7.56 3.40 -11.40
N VAL A 106 7.84 4.52 -10.75
CA VAL A 106 7.33 4.83 -9.40
C VAL A 106 6.27 5.92 -9.47
N ASN A 107 5.04 5.59 -9.09
CA ASN A 107 3.98 6.57 -8.89
C ASN A 107 3.70 6.77 -7.40
N ARG A 108 3.32 8.00 -7.07
CA ARG A 108 2.89 8.38 -5.73
C ARG A 108 1.50 8.95 -5.78
N SER A 109 0.70 8.56 -4.80
CA SER A 109 -0.63 9.12 -4.56
C SER A 109 -0.79 9.36 -3.06
N THR A 110 -1.65 10.30 -2.71
CA THR A 110 -2.05 10.51 -1.31
C THR A 110 -3.53 10.30 -1.17
N THR A 111 -3.95 9.67 -0.07
CA THR A 111 -5.35 9.47 0.27
C THR A 111 -5.65 10.07 1.64
N GLN A 112 -6.87 10.61 1.79
CA GLN A 112 -7.44 10.95 3.10
C GLN A 112 -8.42 9.90 3.60
N ALA A 113 -8.78 8.93 2.73
CA ALA A 113 -9.56 7.78 3.16
C ALA A 113 -8.73 7.01 4.18
N LEU A 114 -9.31 6.81 5.37
CA LEU A 114 -8.64 6.04 6.42
C LEU A 114 -8.46 4.61 5.91
N PRO A 115 -7.23 4.11 5.75
CA PRO A 115 -7.02 2.74 5.35
C PRO A 115 -7.55 1.86 6.48
N LEU A 116 -8.46 0.95 6.14
CA LEU A 116 -9.00 0.04 7.15
C LEU A 116 -7.95 -0.98 7.60
N GLN A 117 -6.90 -1.17 6.81
CA GLN A 117 -5.81 -2.11 7.05
C GLN A 117 -4.61 -1.80 6.15
N PRO A 118 -3.39 -2.20 6.53
CA PRO A 118 -2.25 -2.16 5.61
C PRO A 118 -2.35 -3.28 4.57
N ILE A 119 -2.20 -2.94 3.29
CA ILE A 119 -2.28 -3.85 2.14
C ILE A 119 -1.05 -3.65 1.26
N LEU A 120 -0.37 -4.75 0.93
CA LEU A 120 0.70 -4.78 -0.06
C LEU A 120 0.28 -5.74 -1.18
N LEU A 121 0.17 -5.24 -2.40
CA LEU A 121 0.04 -6.08 -3.60
C LEU A 121 1.45 -6.26 -4.17
N VAL A 122 1.94 -7.49 -4.25
CA VAL A 122 3.32 -7.79 -4.67
C VAL A 122 3.29 -8.93 -5.67
N GLY A 123 3.35 -8.59 -6.96
CA GLY A 123 3.16 -9.53 -8.06
C GLY A 123 1.81 -10.25 -7.93
N ASP A 124 1.87 -11.55 -7.62
CA ASP A 124 0.73 -12.45 -7.44
C ASP A 124 0.40 -12.74 -5.96
N SER A 125 0.96 -11.96 -5.04
CA SER A 125 0.71 -12.08 -3.60
C SER A 125 0.04 -10.84 -3.04
N VAL A 126 -0.91 -11.06 -2.13
CA VAL A 126 -1.46 -10.01 -1.25
C VAL A 126 -0.94 -10.24 0.15
N PHE A 127 -0.31 -9.23 0.74
CA PHE A 127 0.00 -9.19 2.17
C PHE A 127 -0.94 -8.21 2.83
N VAL A 128 -1.70 -8.66 3.82
CA VAL A 128 -2.66 -7.80 4.52
C VAL A 128 -2.56 -7.99 6.02
N GLY A 129 -2.50 -6.89 6.74
CA GLY A 129 -2.48 -6.84 8.19
C GLY A 129 -3.78 -6.28 8.75
N GLN A 130 -3.74 -5.82 10.00
CA GLN A 130 -4.89 -5.21 10.65
C GLN A 130 -4.43 -4.03 11.50
N TYR A 131 -5.22 -2.96 11.49
CA TYR A 131 -5.11 -1.92 12.52
C TYR A 131 -6.03 -2.31 13.69
N ALA A 132 -5.60 -2.05 14.92
CA ALA A 132 -6.36 -2.39 16.12
C ALA A 132 -6.08 -1.38 17.23
N HIS A 133 -7.09 -1.08 18.05
CA HIS A 133 -6.91 -0.39 19.32
C HIS A 133 -6.21 -1.34 20.30
N SER A 134 -4.89 -1.40 20.18
CA SER A 134 -4.00 -2.27 20.95
C SER A 134 -2.93 -1.44 21.63
N THR A 135 -2.28 -2.00 22.64
CA THR A 135 -1.06 -1.44 23.23
C THR A 135 0.19 -1.78 22.40
N LEU A 136 0.06 -2.69 21.43
CA LEU A 136 1.11 -3.09 20.48
C LEU A 136 0.93 -2.39 19.14
N THR A 137 2.01 -2.26 18.37
CA THR A 137 1.97 -1.65 17.03
C THR A 137 1.27 -2.57 16.03
N SER A 138 0.68 -1.98 14.99
CA SER A 138 0.01 -2.74 13.91
C SER A 138 0.92 -3.76 13.22
N ALA A 139 2.23 -3.51 13.16
CA ALA A 139 3.20 -4.43 12.59
C ALA A 139 3.33 -5.75 13.36
N ALA A 140 2.94 -5.79 14.64
CA ALA A 140 2.96 -6.99 15.48
C ALA A 140 1.67 -7.83 15.41
N GLY A 141 0.64 -7.35 14.71
CA GLY A 141 -0.65 -8.03 14.58
C GLY A 141 -0.61 -9.30 13.74
N LEU A 142 -1.77 -9.92 13.51
CA LEU A 142 -1.91 -11.04 12.59
C LEU A 142 -1.84 -10.54 11.14
N TRP A 143 -1.00 -11.17 10.33
CA TRP A 143 -0.92 -10.93 8.90
C TRP A 143 -1.35 -12.15 8.09
N LEU A 144 -1.98 -11.88 6.95
CA LEU A 144 -2.32 -12.88 5.95
C LEU A 144 -1.45 -12.65 4.72
N GLN A 145 -0.93 -13.73 4.17
CA GLN A 145 -0.38 -13.79 2.82
C GLN A 145 -1.32 -14.65 1.97
N LEU A 146 -1.83 -14.06 0.89
CA LEU A 146 -2.68 -14.72 -0.10
C LEU A 146 -1.92 -14.84 -1.40
N HIS A 147 -1.61 -16.06 -1.84
CA HIS A 147 -1.03 -16.31 -3.15
C HIS A 147 -2.16 -16.55 -4.16
N SER A 148 -2.46 -15.53 -4.98
CA SER A 148 -3.66 -15.53 -5.82
C SER A 148 -3.74 -16.71 -6.80
N PRO A 149 -2.65 -17.16 -7.45
CA PRO A 149 -2.71 -18.32 -8.34
C PRO A 149 -3.08 -19.62 -7.62
N SER A 150 -2.57 -19.82 -6.41
CA SER A 150 -2.93 -20.99 -5.58
C SER A 150 -4.38 -20.94 -5.07
N LEU A 151 -5.05 -19.79 -5.19
CA LEU A 151 -6.44 -19.57 -4.84
C LEU A 151 -7.37 -19.52 -6.05
N GLY A 152 -6.88 -19.90 -7.24
CA GLY A 152 -7.68 -20.07 -8.45
C GLY A 152 -7.72 -18.85 -9.37
N LEU A 153 -6.96 -17.79 -9.08
CA LEU A 153 -6.79 -16.66 -10.00
C LEU A 153 -5.72 -16.99 -11.04
N LYS A 154 -5.77 -16.35 -12.21
CA LYS A 154 -4.67 -16.44 -13.18
C LYS A 154 -3.48 -15.59 -12.67
N PRO A 155 -2.24 -15.91 -13.09
CA PRO A 155 -1.11 -15.01 -12.87
C PRO A 155 -1.40 -13.60 -13.38
N HIS A 156 -0.85 -12.60 -12.69
CA HIS A 156 -0.96 -11.17 -12.97
C HIS A 156 -2.37 -10.58 -12.84
N MET A 157 -3.34 -11.33 -12.31
CA MET A 157 -4.72 -10.82 -12.14
C MET A 157 -4.80 -9.68 -11.13
N LEU A 158 -3.94 -9.65 -10.10
CA LEU A 158 -3.89 -8.55 -9.15
C LEU A 158 -3.55 -7.22 -9.83
N GLN A 159 -2.50 -7.23 -10.66
CA GLN A 159 -2.10 -6.06 -11.46
C GLN A 159 -3.19 -5.66 -12.45
N HIS A 160 -3.80 -6.64 -13.13
CA HIS A 160 -4.88 -6.38 -14.08
C HIS A 160 -6.07 -5.70 -13.41
N TRP A 161 -6.53 -6.22 -12.26
CA TRP A 161 -7.64 -5.65 -11.50
C TRP A 161 -7.33 -4.29 -10.91
N TYR A 162 -6.11 -4.08 -10.42
CA TYR A 162 -5.71 -2.78 -9.90
C TYR A 162 -5.77 -1.70 -10.99
N ARG A 163 -5.29 -2.01 -12.21
CA ARG A 163 -5.28 -1.05 -13.33
C ARG A 163 -6.66 -0.82 -13.94
N ASN A 164 -7.44 -1.89 -14.13
CA ASN A 164 -8.65 -1.85 -14.97
C ASN A 164 -9.95 -2.00 -14.18
N GLY A 165 -9.87 -2.20 -12.86
CA GLY A 165 -10.98 -2.64 -12.04
C GLY A 165 -11.18 -4.15 -12.09
N SER A 166 -11.85 -4.70 -11.08
CA SER A 166 -12.28 -6.10 -11.11
C SER A 166 -13.51 -6.28 -12.00
N PRO A 167 -13.70 -7.46 -12.62
CA PRO A 167 -14.95 -7.83 -13.29
C PRO A 167 -16.17 -7.61 -12.39
N THR A 168 -17.30 -7.23 -13.00
CA THR A 168 -18.59 -7.09 -12.30
C THR A 168 -19.11 -8.42 -11.76
N GLU A 169 -18.76 -9.52 -12.41
CA GLU A 169 -19.13 -10.87 -12.02
C GLU A 169 -17.88 -11.67 -11.64
N LEU A 170 -17.61 -11.75 -10.34
CA LEU A 170 -16.58 -12.61 -9.77
C LEU A 170 -17.22 -13.88 -9.21
N SER A 171 -16.68 -15.04 -9.57
CA SER A 171 -17.07 -16.32 -8.97
C SER A 171 -15.99 -16.83 -8.02
N GLY A 172 -16.42 -17.39 -6.89
CA GLY A 172 -15.54 -17.97 -5.88
C GLY A 172 -15.19 -17.01 -4.73
N ASN A 173 -15.25 -17.54 -3.51
CA ASN A 173 -15.08 -16.75 -2.28
C ASN A 173 -13.73 -16.03 -2.20
N TYR A 174 -12.64 -16.67 -2.66
CA TYR A 174 -11.32 -16.03 -2.65
C TYR A 174 -11.18 -14.93 -3.70
N ALA A 175 -11.77 -15.07 -4.88
CA ALA A 175 -11.75 -14.02 -5.89
C ALA A 175 -12.47 -12.76 -5.37
N LEU A 176 -13.63 -12.94 -4.71
CA LEU A 176 -14.38 -11.86 -4.06
C LEU A 176 -13.62 -11.24 -2.88
N ALA A 177 -12.96 -12.04 -2.05
CA ALA A 177 -12.18 -11.52 -0.93
C ALA A 177 -10.97 -10.72 -1.42
N ILE A 178 -10.23 -11.24 -2.40
CA ILE A 178 -9.04 -10.59 -2.98
C ILE A 178 -9.42 -9.31 -3.70
N SER A 179 -10.53 -9.28 -4.44
CA SER A 179 -10.95 -8.08 -5.17
C SER A 179 -11.20 -6.90 -4.26
N ARG A 180 -11.69 -7.12 -3.02
CA ARG A 180 -11.86 -6.04 -2.03
C ARG A 180 -10.53 -5.38 -1.66
N TYR A 181 -9.45 -6.15 -1.51
CA TYR A 181 -8.13 -5.58 -1.21
C TYR A 181 -7.56 -4.80 -2.39
N VAL A 182 -7.75 -5.32 -3.60
CA VAL A 182 -7.31 -4.63 -4.83
C VAL A 182 -8.10 -3.34 -5.03
N GLU A 183 -9.41 -3.38 -4.80
CA GLU A 183 -10.30 -2.24 -4.94
C GLU A 183 -10.02 -1.14 -3.91
N GLU A 184 -9.72 -1.50 -2.65
CA GLU A 184 -9.26 -0.54 -1.62
C GLU A 184 -8.03 0.25 -2.13
N CYS A 185 -7.00 -0.47 -2.61
CA CYS A 185 -5.81 0.17 -3.16
C CYS A 185 -6.14 1.06 -4.36
N ARG A 186 -7.01 0.60 -5.28
CA ARG A 186 -7.37 1.35 -6.47
C ARG A 186 -8.12 2.65 -6.14
N GLN A 187 -9.09 2.57 -5.23
CA GLN A 187 -9.86 3.72 -4.77
C GLN A 187 -8.96 4.72 -4.02
N ALA A 188 -8.08 4.22 -3.15
CA ALA A 188 -7.13 5.06 -2.44
C ALA A 188 -6.16 5.79 -3.38
N ALA A 189 -5.67 5.11 -4.43
CA ALA A 189 -4.81 5.73 -5.45
C ALA A 189 -5.56 6.79 -6.29
N ALA A 190 -6.83 6.54 -6.62
CA ALA A 190 -7.65 7.45 -7.42
C ALA A 190 -8.08 8.74 -6.68
N PHE A 191 -8.08 8.73 -5.34
CA PHE A 191 -8.43 9.90 -4.53
C PHE A 191 -7.55 11.12 -4.86
N TYR A 192 -6.26 10.89 -5.15
CA TYR A 192 -5.32 11.95 -5.50
C TYR A 192 -5.67 12.68 -6.81
N ALA A 193 -6.05 11.94 -7.86
CA ALA A 193 -6.36 12.52 -9.17
C ALA A 193 -7.53 13.52 -9.11
N HIS A 194 -8.56 13.22 -8.31
CA HIS A 194 -9.72 14.08 -8.16
C HIS A 194 -9.42 15.34 -7.33
N SER A 195 -8.53 15.24 -6.34
CA SER A 195 -8.15 16.38 -5.50
C SER A 195 -7.31 17.43 -6.23
N GLN A 196 -6.47 17.02 -7.21
CA GLN A 196 -5.74 17.98 -8.04
C GLN A 196 -6.63 18.72 -9.03
N ASP A 197 -7.58 18.03 -9.68
CA ASP A 197 -8.53 18.65 -10.61
C ASP A 197 -9.44 19.69 -9.92
N SER A 198 -9.84 19.43 -8.67
CA SER A 198 -10.64 20.38 -7.89
C SER A 198 -9.86 21.64 -7.49
N VAL A 199 -8.56 21.51 -7.16
CA VAL A 199 -7.72 22.66 -6.77
C VAL A 199 -7.38 23.51 -8.00
N THR A 200 -7.08 22.89 -9.14
CA THR A 200 -6.82 23.60 -10.39
C THR A 200 -8.05 24.39 -10.86
N ARG A 201 -9.25 23.79 -10.79
CA ARG A 201 -10.50 24.49 -11.13
C ARG A 201 -10.82 25.66 -10.19
N GLN A 202 -10.58 25.52 -8.89
CA GLN A 202 -10.80 26.62 -7.93
C GLN A 202 -9.83 27.80 -8.16
N LEU A 203 -8.60 27.54 -8.59
CA LEU A 203 -7.64 28.58 -8.94
C LEU A 203 -7.98 29.29 -10.26
N GLU A 204 -8.64 28.60 -11.19
CA GLU A 204 -9.14 29.17 -12.45
C GLU A 204 -10.43 29.97 -12.27
N GLU A 205 -11.28 29.60 -11.30
CA GLU A 205 -12.53 30.30 -10.97
C GLU A 205 -12.32 31.51 -10.04
N GLY A 206 -11.29 31.49 -9.18
CA GLY A 206 -10.94 32.62 -8.31
C GLY A 206 -10.16 33.76 -8.99
N ASN A 207 -9.78 33.59 -10.25
CA ASN A 207 -9.08 34.59 -11.07
C ASN A 207 -9.98 35.22 -12.17
N LYS A 208 -11.31 35.03 -12.07
CA LYS A 208 -12.33 35.70 -12.89
C LYS A 208 -13.17 36.64 -12.04
#